data_AF-A0AAV1FLZ7-F1
#
_entry.id   AF-A0AAV1FLZ7-F1
#
_cell.length_a   1.000
_cell.length_b   1.000
_cell.length_c   1.000
_cell.angle_alpha   90.00
_cell.angle_beta   90.00
_cell.angle_gamma   90.00
#
_symmetry.space_group_name_H-M   'P 1'
#
loop_
_entity.id
_entity.type
_entity.pdbx_description
1 polymer ?
#
loop_
_entity_poly.entity_id
_entity_poly.type
_entity_poly.pdbx_seq_one_letter_code
_entity_poly.pdbx_strand_id
1 'polypeptide(L)'
;MEDRAPEVILGLPFTEAIDMWGLGCVLSVLFLSCHLLEIGCEYQKIMNILDVLGQPGNHLLDAGTFTNKFFNTNQHLEVSPMEYKKTTGVELQKSERPLNNLDEIVTLPPGVKECIELEDRRALVCLLKGILDSHHNRRITPEKALKHPFITMVHLEEEADSSMS
;
A
#
# COMPACT_ATOMS: atom_id res chain seq x y z
N MET A 1 11.50 5.28 12.04
CA MET A 1 11.73 4.82 10.65
C MET A 1 10.67 3.76 10.38
N GLU A 2 9.43 4.21 10.25
CA GLU A 2 8.25 3.38 10.41
C GLU A 2 7.81 2.64 9.13
N ASP A 3 8.21 3.05 7.93
CA ASP A 3 7.69 2.49 6.67
C ASP A 3 8.63 1.49 5.99
N ARG A 4 8.75 0.29 6.59
CA ARG A 4 9.52 -0.80 5.98
C ARG A 4 8.71 -1.52 4.90
N ALA A 5 9.35 -1.75 3.75
CA ALA A 5 8.77 -2.54 2.66
C ALA A 5 8.53 -4.02 3.09
N PRO A 6 7.57 -4.73 2.45
CA PRO A 6 7.24 -6.10 2.81
C PRO A 6 8.43 -7.05 2.76
N GLU A 7 9.30 -6.91 1.75
CA GLU A 7 10.52 -7.70 1.62
C GLU A 7 11.48 -7.53 2.81
N VAL A 8 11.52 -6.34 3.41
CA VAL A 8 12.35 -6.08 4.61
C VAL A 8 11.72 -6.74 5.84
N ILE A 9 10.40 -6.70 5.97
CA ILE A 9 9.68 -7.31 7.10
C ILE A 9 9.76 -8.84 7.03
N LEU A 10 9.63 -9.41 5.84
CA LEU A 10 9.68 -10.86 5.59
C LEU A 10 11.11 -11.42 5.55
N GLY A 11 12.13 -10.57 5.51
CA GLY A 11 13.53 -11.00 5.45
C GLY A 11 13.91 -11.61 4.10
N LEU A 12 13.42 -10.99 3.02
CA LEU A 12 13.77 -11.29 1.63
C LEU A 12 14.94 -10.41 1.16
N PRO A 13 15.67 -10.81 0.10
CA PRO A 13 16.58 -9.90 -0.59
C PRO A 13 15.84 -8.66 -1.10
N PHE A 14 16.42 -7.49 -0.88
CA PHE A 14 15.83 -6.22 -1.30
C PHE A 14 16.79 -5.44 -2.21
N THR A 15 16.23 -4.50 -2.95
CA THR A 15 16.95 -3.58 -3.85
C THR A 15 16.48 -2.15 -3.57
N GLU A 16 16.88 -1.18 -4.41
CA GLU A 16 16.40 0.20 -4.40
C GLU A 16 14.86 0.30 -4.59
N ALA A 17 14.18 -0.79 -4.92
CA ALA A 17 12.72 -0.85 -4.92
C ALA A 17 12.09 -0.48 -3.56
N ILE A 18 12.82 -0.62 -2.44
CA ILE A 18 12.35 -0.19 -1.12
C ILE A 18 12.13 1.33 -1.05
N ASP A 19 12.89 2.12 -1.82
CA ASP A 19 12.75 3.57 -1.85
C ASP A 19 11.43 3.96 -2.52
N MET A 20 11.03 3.19 -3.55
CA MET A 20 9.71 3.34 -4.16
C MET A 20 8.61 3.03 -3.15
N TRP A 21 8.73 2.00 -2.33
CA TRP A 21 7.76 1.73 -1.26
C TRP A 21 7.61 2.94 -0.32
N GLY A 22 8.73 3.47 0.17
CA GLY A 22 8.74 4.66 1.02
C GLY A 22 8.08 5.87 0.35
N LEU A 23 8.32 6.08 -0.95
CA LEU A 23 7.64 7.11 -1.73
C LEU A 23 6.12 6.92 -1.75
N GLY A 24 5.64 5.68 -1.90
CA GLY A 24 4.21 5.35 -1.87
C GLY A 24 3.58 5.66 -0.51
N CYS A 25 4.28 5.34 0.59
CA CYS A 25 3.85 5.70 1.94
C CYS A 25 3.71 7.22 2.09
N VAL A 26 4.73 7.99 1.69
CA VAL A 26 4.69 9.46 1.73
C VAL A 26 3.54 10.01 0.87
N LEU A 27 3.39 9.53 -0.36
CA LEU A 27 2.33 9.99 -1.27
C LEU A 27 0.93 9.70 -0.69
N SER A 28 0.74 8.54 -0.07
CA SER A 28 -0.52 8.19 0.59
C SER A 28 -0.84 9.12 1.78
N VAL A 29 0.17 9.48 2.59
CA VAL A 29 0.02 10.42 3.71
C VAL A 29 -0.32 11.82 3.21
N LEU A 30 0.34 12.28 2.13
CA LEU A 30 0.07 13.59 1.55
C LEU A 30 -1.38 13.73 1.07
N PHE A 31 -1.95 12.64 0.52
CA PHE A 31 -3.33 12.66 0.05
C PHE A 31 -4.36 12.47 1.19
N LEU A 32 -4.14 11.50 2.07
CA LEU A 32 -5.10 11.11 3.10
C LEU A 32 -4.98 11.93 4.39
N SER A 33 -3.90 12.70 4.55
CA SER A 33 -3.53 13.39 5.80
C SER A 33 -3.43 12.46 7.02
N CYS A 34 -3.24 11.15 6.79
CA CYS A 34 -3.05 10.14 7.81
C CYS A 34 -2.15 9.00 7.31
N HIS A 35 -1.56 8.25 8.24
CA HIS A 35 -0.66 7.16 7.91
C HIS A 35 -1.43 5.89 7.54
N LEU A 36 -1.23 5.43 6.31
CA LEU A 36 -1.89 4.21 5.80
C LEU A 36 -1.34 2.93 6.46
N LEU A 37 -0.03 2.90 6.73
CA LEU A 37 0.70 1.69 7.16
C LEU A 37 1.44 1.85 8.51
N GLU A 38 1.37 3.03 9.12
CA GLU A 38 2.02 3.26 10.42
C GLU A 38 1.14 2.74 11.55
N ILE A 39 1.48 1.55 12.05
CA ILE A 39 0.86 0.97 13.24
C ILE A 39 1.93 0.46 14.21
N GLY A 40 1.56 0.40 15.50
CA GLY A 40 2.43 0.19 16.65
C GLY A 40 3.37 -1.03 16.65
N CYS A 41 3.11 -2.11 15.89
CA CYS A 41 4.04 -3.26 15.83
C CYS A 41 4.10 -3.94 14.46
N GLU A 42 5.16 -4.71 14.21
CA GLU A 42 5.40 -5.41 12.92
C GLU A 42 4.25 -6.33 12.51
N TYR A 43 3.64 -7.03 13.47
CA TYR A 43 2.48 -7.88 13.22
C TYR A 43 1.30 -7.07 12.68
N GLN A 44 1.01 -5.91 13.27
CA GLN A 44 -0.05 -5.03 12.76
C GLN A 44 0.29 -4.44 11.39
N LYS A 45 1.57 -4.16 11.11
CA LYS A 45 2.00 -3.71 9.78
C LYS A 45 1.73 -4.77 8.71
N ILE A 46 2.08 -6.04 8.98
CA ILE A 46 1.75 -7.14 8.07
C ILE A 46 0.24 -7.25 7.88
N MET A 47 -0.56 -7.23 8.95
CA MET A 47 -2.02 -7.26 8.81
C MET A 47 -2.55 -6.10 7.95
N ASN A 48 -2.06 -4.88 8.14
CA ASN A 48 -2.48 -3.73 7.32
C ASN A 48 -2.09 -3.89 5.85
N ILE A 49 -0.89 -4.40 5.57
CA ILE A 49 -0.47 -4.71 4.19
C ILE A 49 -1.40 -5.75 3.57
N LEU A 50 -1.72 -6.82 4.30
CA LEU A 50 -2.64 -7.86 3.83
C LEU A 50 -4.04 -7.32 3.55
N ASP A 51 -4.56 -6.48 4.44
CA ASP A 51 -5.90 -5.91 4.31
C ASP A 51 -5.99 -4.93 3.13
N VAL A 52 -5.04 -3.98 3.03
CA VAL A 52 -5.12 -2.86 2.08
C VAL A 52 -4.58 -3.22 0.69
N LEU A 53 -3.53 -4.04 0.63
CA LEU A 53 -2.77 -4.34 -0.59
C LEU A 53 -2.90 -5.81 -1.02
N GLY A 54 -3.46 -6.66 -0.16
CA GLY A 54 -3.59 -8.10 -0.40
C GLY A 54 -2.38 -8.92 0.03
N GLN A 55 -2.53 -10.24 -0.01
CA GLN A 55 -1.49 -11.17 0.39
C GLN A 55 -0.32 -11.20 -0.61
N PRO A 56 0.95 -11.10 -0.15
CA PRO A 56 2.10 -11.37 -0.98
C PRO A 56 1.99 -12.75 -1.65
N GLY A 57 2.55 -12.89 -2.85
CA GLY A 57 2.55 -14.17 -3.54
C GLY A 57 3.20 -15.28 -2.70
N ASN A 58 2.65 -16.49 -2.78
CA ASN A 58 3.07 -17.65 -2.00
C ASN A 58 4.59 -17.90 -2.07
N HIS A 59 5.19 -17.71 -3.24
CA HIS A 59 6.64 -17.85 -3.44
C HIS A 59 7.47 -16.85 -2.63
N LEU A 60 6.94 -15.65 -2.34
CA LEU A 60 7.59 -14.66 -1.48
C LEU A 60 7.49 -15.06 0.00
N LEU A 61 6.34 -15.60 0.40
CA LEU A 61 6.16 -16.13 1.76
C LEU A 61 7.12 -17.29 2.00
N ASP A 62 7.21 -18.24 1.07
CA ASP A 62 8.08 -19.42 1.19
C ASP A 62 9.58 -19.05 1.23
N ALA A 63 9.98 -17.98 0.57
CA ALA A 63 11.38 -17.53 0.52
C ALA A 63 11.79 -16.64 1.71
N GLY A 64 10.84 -16.11 2.47
CA GLY A 64 11.09 -15.13 3.53
C GLY A 64 11.65 -15.76 4.82
N THR A 65 12.81 -15.26 5.27
CA THR A 65 13.48 -15.74 6.49
C THR A 65 12.64 -15.52 7.76
N PHE A 66 11.76 -14.51 7.75
CA PHE A 66 10.92 -14.13 8.89
C PHE A 66 9.44 -14.42 8.65
N THR A 67 9.07 -15.09 7.57
CA THR A 67 7.67 -15.42 7.26
C THR A 67 7.01 -16.19 8.40
N ASN A 68 7.72 -17.15 9.00
CA ASN A 68 7.24 -17.97 10.13
C ASN A 68 7.02 -17.21 11.44
N LYS A 69 7.24 -15.90 11.48
CA LYS A 69 6.79 -15.05 12.59
C LYS A 69 5.32 -14.62 12.44
N PHE A 70 4.80 -14.71 11.22
CA PHE A 70 3.51 -14.14 10.83
C PHE A 70 2.61 -15.17 10.15
N PHE A 71 3.16 -16.10 9.35
CA PHE A 71 2.42 -17.06 8.54
C PHE A 71 2.85 -18.50 8.83
N ASN A 72 1.87 -19.40 8.84
CA ASN A 72 2.09 -20.84 9.00
C ASN A 72 2.50 -21.50 7.68
N THR A 73 2.75 -22.81 7.72
CA THR A 73 3.13 -23.61 6.55
C THR A 73 2.06 -23.69 5.47
N ASN A 74 0.80 -23.36 5.78
CA ASN A 74 -0.29 -23.23 4.81
C ASN A 74 -0.45 -21.79 4.31
N GLN A 75 0.50 -20.89 4.61
CA GLN A 75 0.52 -19.48 4.21
C GLN A 75 -0.68 -18.67 4.71
N HIS A 76 -1.31 -19.14 5.79
CA HIS A 76 -2.28 -18.38 6.56
C HIS A 76 -1.58 -17.70 7.73
N LEU A 77 -2.12 -16.60 8.23
CA LEU A 77 -1.62 -15.98 9.46
C LEU A 77 -1.52 -17.04 10.56
N GLU A 78 -0.31 -17.25 11.06
CA GLU A 78 -0.01 -18.31 12.04
C GLU A 78 -0.67 -18.03 13.38
N VAL A 79 -0.70 -16.75 13.75
CA VAL A 79 -1.13 -16.30 15.05
C VAL A 79 -2.31 -15.36 14.86
N SER A 80 -3.44 -15.66 15.50
CA SER A 80 -4.57 -14.74 15.56
C SER A 80 -4.22 -13.47 16.35
N PRO A 81 -4.89 -12.33 16.14
CA PRO A 81 -4.63 -11.12 16.91
C PRO A 81 -4.73 -11.34 18.43
N MET A 82 -5.66 -12.19 18.87
CA MET A 82 -5.86 -12.54 20.28
C MET A 82 -4.69 -13.36 20.83
N GLU A 83 -4.21 -14.33 20.05
CA GLU A 83 -3.10 -15.19 20.44
C GLU A 83 -1.77 -14.44 20.43
N TYR A 84 -1.57 -13.51 19.49
CA TYR A 84 -0.39 -12.67 19.42
C TYR A 84 -0.26 -11.81 20.67
N LYS A 85 -1.37 -11.17 21.09
CA LYS A 85 -1.44 -10.42 22.36
C LYS A 85 -1.10 -11.30 23.56
N LYS A 86 -1.63 -12.52 23.62
CA LYS A 86 -1.38 -13.46 24.72
C LYS A 86 0.09 -13.88 24.82
N THR A 87 0.73 -14.13 23.68
CA THR A 87 2.10 -14.66 23.63
C THR A 87 3.16 -13.57 23.79
N THR A 88 2.95 -12.39 23.19
CA THR A 88 3.95 -11.31 23.20
C THR A 88 3.69 -10.25 24.28
N GLY A 89 2.49 -10.19 24.83
CA GLY A 89 2.06 -9.13 25.74
C GLY A 89 1.87 -7.77 25.06
N VAL A 90 2.06 -7.67 23.74
CA VAL A 90 1.89 -6.44 22.98
C VAL A 90 0.41 -6.15 22.79
N GLU A 91 -0.03 -4.99 23.29
CA GLU A 91 -1.39 -4.50 23.07
C GLU A 91 -1.52 -4.03 21.60
N LEU A 92 -2.45 -4.63 20.87
CA LEU A 92 -2.73 -4.21 19.50
C LEU A 92 -3.52 -2.91 19.54
N GLN A 93 -3.03 -1.88 18.84
CA GLN A 93 -3.76 -0.62 18.75
C GLN A 93 -5.09 -0.85 18.03
N LYS A 94 -6.17 -0.20 18.51
CA LYS A 94 -7.44 -0.16 17.79
C LYS A 94 -7.18 0.55 16.47
N SER A 95 -7.32 -0.18 15.38
CA SER A 95 -7.08 0.36 14.05
C SER A 95 -8.27 1.23 13.66
N GLU A 96 -8.13 2.55 13.80
CA GLU A 96 -8.93 3.52 13.04
C GLU A 96 -8.42 3.46 11.60
N ARG A 97 -8.87 2.45 10.85
CA ARG A 97 -8.44 2.23 9.47
C ARG A 97 -8.96 3.37 8.61
N PRO A 98 -8.08 4.15 7.96
CA PRO A 98 -8.54 5.21 7.07
C PRO A 98 -9.16 4.65 5.79
N LEU A 99 -8.74 3.45 5.36
CA LEU A 99 -9.22 2.77 4.15
C LEU A 99 -9.23 1.24 4.33
N ASN A 100 -10.16 0.54 3.67
CA ASN A 100 -10.09 -0.92 3.53
C ASN A 100 -9.25 -1.36 2.33
N ASN A 101 -9.15 -0.53 1.30
CA ASN A 101 -8.32 -0.75 0.11
C ASN A 101 -8.04 0.58 -0.58
N LEU A 102 -7.06 0.60 -1.50
CA LEU A 102 -6.69 1.83 -2.21
C LEU A 102 -7.80 2.40 -3.12
N ASP A 103 -8.77 1.60 -3.59
CA ASP A 103 -9.83 2.09 -4.47
C ASP A 103 -10.82 3.02 -3.73
N GLU A 104 -10.90 2.92 -2.41
CA GLU A 104 -11.75 3.81 -1.60
C GLU A 104 -11.36 5.29 -1.75
N ILE A 105 -10.10 5.60 -2.09
CA ILE A 105 -9.61 6.95 -2.39
C ILE A 105 -10.47 7.67 -3.45
N VAL A 106 -10.92 6.93 -4.47
CA VAL A 106 -11.77 7.48 -5.54
C VAL A 106 -13.16 7.84 -5.00
N THR A 107 -13.65 7.07 -4.03
CA THR A 107 -15.01 7.18 -3.49
C THR A 107 -15.11 8.06 -2.25
N LEU A 108 -13.97 8.44 -1.64
CA LEU A 108 -13.93 9.34 -0.49
C LEU A 108 -14.74 10.60 -0.83
N PRO A 109 -15.73 10.97 -0.02
CA PRO A 109 -16.66 12.04 -0.35
C PRO A 109 -15.86 13.30 -0.62
N PRO A 110 -15.87 13.83 -1.85
CA PRO A 110 -15.24 15.10 -2.08
C PRO A 110 -16.16 16.18 -1.50
N GLY A 111 -15.56 17.28 -1.06
CA GLY A 111 -16.29 18.51 -0.86
C GLY A 111 -16.97 18.99 -2.15
N VAL A 112 -16.57 18.49 -3.33
CA VAL A 112 -17.11 18.85 -4.66
C VAL A 112 -16.94 17.68 -5.65
N LYS A 113 -18.00 17.16 -6.30
CA LYS A 113 -17.88 16.05 -7.28
C LYS A 113 -17.66 16.56 -8.70
N GLU A 114 -16.47 17.03 -9.02
CA GLU A 114 -16.09 17.36 -10.41
C GLU A 114 -15.50 16.12 -11.11
N CYS A 115 -15.84 15.90 -12.39
CA CYS A 115 -15.35 14.74 -13.16
C CYS A 115 -13.81 14.67 -13.20
N ILE A 116 -13.18 15.83 -13.33
CA ILE A 116 -11.72 16.01 -13.36
C ILE A 116 -11.07 15.49 -12.07
N GLU A 117 -11.65 15.79 -10.90
CA GLU A 117 -11.14 15.30 -9.62
C GLU A 117 -11.25 13.77 -9.50
N LEU A 118 -12.33 13.18 -10.02
CA LEU A 118 -12.51 11.73 -10.01
C LEU A 118 -11.46 11.02 -10.87
N GLU A 119 -11.14 11.57 -12.04
CA GLU A 119 -10.11 11.02 -12.91
C GLU A 119 -8.72 11.17 -12.34
N ASP A 120 -8.41 12.32 -11.75
CA ASP A 120 -7.13 12.52 -11.08
C ASP A 120 -6.92 11.55 -9.92
N ARG A 121 -7.97 11.32 -9.12
CA ARG A 121 -7.96 10.29 -8.07
C ARG A 121 -7.78 8.88 -8.61
N ARG A 122 -8.39 8.54 -9.75
CA ARG A 122 -8.18 7.23 -10.41
C ARG A 122 -6.72 7.08 -10.87
N ALA A 123 -6.15 8.13 -11.45
CA ALA A 123 -4.74 8.15 -11.85
C ALA A 123 -3.82 7.99 -10.63
N LEU A 124 -4.11 8.68 -9.52
CA LEU A 124 -3.39 8.53 -8.25
C LEU A 124 -3.44 7.09 -7.72
N VAL A 125 -4.63 6.49 -7.66
CA VAL A 125 -4.80 5.10 -7.18
C VAL A 125 -4.04 4.12 -8.05
N CYS A 126 -4.06 4.31 -9.38
CA CYS A 126 -3.29 3.50 -10.30
C CYS A 126 -1.78 3.59 -10.00
N LEU A 127 -1.26 4.80 -9.81
CA LEU A 127 0.14 5.01 -9.45
C LEU A 127 0.47 4.36 -8.10
N LEU A 128 -0.35 4.60 -7.06
CA LEU A 128 -0.15 4.06 -5.72
C LEU A 128 -0.14 2.53 -5.73
N LYS A 129 -1.03 1.87 -6.48
CA LYS A 129 -1.01 0.41 -6.64
C LYS A 129 0.29 -0.09 -7.28
N GLY A 130 0.84 0.66 -8.24
CA GLY A 130 2.14 0.34 -8.84
C GLY A 130 3.32 0.56 -7.89
N ILE A 131 3.28 1.60 -7.07
CA ILE A 131 4.33 1.93 -6.10
C ILE A 131 4.29 1.01 -4.87
N LEU A 132 3.11 0.63 -4.41
CA LEU A 132 2.88 -0.19 -3.23
C LEU A 132 2.66 -1.69 -3.57
N ASP A 133 3.17 -2.17 -4.71
CA ASP A 133 3.15 -3.61 -5.01
C ASP A 133 4.02 -4.36 -3.98
N SER A 134 3.44 -5.39 -3.36
CA SER A 134 4.11 -6.24 -2.37
C SER A 134 5.26 -7.06 -2.97
N HIS A 135 5.26 -7.26 -4.29
CA HIS A 135 6.35 -7.88 -5.02
C HIS A 135 7.30 -6.82 -5.59
N HIS A 136 8.50 -6.73 -5.00
CA HIS A 136 9.51 -5.75 -5.38
C HIS A 136 9.84 -5.69 -6.88
N ASN A 137 9.83 -6.83 -7.61
CA ASN A 137 10.12 -6.86 -9.06
C ASN A 137 8.98 -6.32 -9.94
N ARG A 138 7.74 -6.30 -9.44
CA ARG A 138 6.58 -5.74 -10.16
C ARG A 138 6.35 -4.27 -9.82
N ARG A 139 6.93 -3.80 -8.70
CA ARG A 139 6.87 -2.41 -8.26
C ARG A 139 7.36 -1.48 -9.36
N ILE A 140 6.63 -0.39 -9.58
CA ILE A 140 6.97 0.60 -10.60
C ILE A 140 8.35 1.20 -10.30
N THR A 141 9.18 1.37 -11.33
CA THR A 141 10.48 2.02 -11.21
C THR A 141 10.34 3.54 -11.26
N PRO A 142 11.32 4.33 -10.77
CA PRO A 142 11.27 5.78 -10.88
C PRO A 142 11.06 6.28 -12.30
N GLU A 143 11.76 5.69 -13.29
CA GLU A 143 11.63 6.06 -14.69
C GLU A 143 10.22 5.84 -15.25
N LYS A 144 9.57 4.74 -14.84
CA LYS A 144 8.18 4.45 -15.24
C LYS A 144 7.19 5.35 -14.50
N ALA A 145 7.43 5.64 -13.23
CA ALA A 145 6.58 6.53 -12.43
C ALA A 145 6.56 7.96 -13.01
N LEU A 146 7.71 8.48 -13.45
CA LEU A 146 7.78 9.80 -14.10
C LEU A 146 6.99 9.90 -15.41
N LYS A 147 6.71 8.76 -16.06
CA LYS A 147 5.91 8.66 -17.29
C LYS A 147 4.45 8.31 -17.01
N HIS A 148 4.06 8.16 -15.74
CA HIS A 148 2.71 7.72 -15.37
C HIS A 148 1.70 8.86 -15.57
N PRO A 149 0.45 8.58 -16.03
CA PRO A 149 -0.57 9.60 -16.27
C PRO A 149 -0.77 10.59 -15.13
N PHE A 150 -0.81 10.10 -13.88
CA PHE A 150 -0.89 10.97 -12.69
C PHE A 150 0.21 12.04 -12.64
N ILE A 151 1.45 11.72 -13.06
CA ILE A 151 2.57 12.65 -13.05
C ILE A 151 2.59 13.54 -14.29
N THR A 152 2.24 12.98 -15.45
CA THR A 152 2.24 13.72 -16.72
C THR A 152 0.97 14.53 -16.96
N MET A 153 -0.06 14.33 -16.14
CA MET A 153 -1.37 14.99 -16.18
C MET A 153 -2.17 14.79 -17.49
N VAL A 154 -1.77 13.82 -18.32
CA VAL A 154 -2.38 13.59 -19.65
C VAL A 154 -3.86 13.20 -19.57
N HIS A 155 -4.29 12.56 -18.49
CA HIS A 155 -5.70 12.19 -18.26
C HIS A 155 -6.60 13.42 -18.04
N LEU A 156 -6.03 14.59 -17.73
CA LEU A 156 -6.80 15.82 -17.53
C LEU A 156 -6.92 16.64 -18.83
N GLU A 157 -6.03 16.41 -19.79
CA GLU A 157 -6.06 17.09 -21.10
C GLU A 157 -7.16 16.52 -22.01
N GLU A 158 -7.39 15.20 -21.94
CA GLU A 158 -8.40 14.51 -22.76
C GLU A 158 -9.85 14.97 -22.47
N GLU A 159 -10.18 15.33 -21.22
CA GLU A 159 -11.53 15.82 -20.86
C GLU A 159 -11.74 17.32 -21.10
N ALA A 160 -10.68 18.13 -21.11
CA ALA A 160 -10.77 19.55 -21.44
C ALA A 160 -11.23 19.76 -22.89
N ASP A 161 -10.81 18.88 -23.81
CA ASP A 161 -11.26 18.88 -25.20
C ASP A 161 -12.67 18.28 -25.35
N SER A 162 -13.01 17.23 -24.60
CA SER A 162 -14.35 16.60 -24.60
C SER A 162 -15.47 17.52 -24.11
N SER A 163 -15.18 18.41 -23.17
CA SER A 163 -16.14 19.36 -22.60
C SER A 163 -16.32 20.63 -23.45
N MET A 164 -15.55 20.78 -24.53
CA MET A 164 -15.66 21.86 -25.51
C MET A 164 -16.35 21.45 -26.83
N SER A 165 -16.78 20.20 -26.97
CA SER A 165 -17.50 19.64 -28.14
C SER A 165 -18.95 19.30 -27.82
#